data_AF-A0A352DZK3-F1
#
_entry.id   AF-A0A352DZK3-F1
#
_cell.length_a   1.000
_cell.length_b   1.000
_cell.length_c   1.000
_cell.angle_alpha   90.00
_cell.angle_beta   90.00
_cell.angle_gamma   90.00
#
_symmetry.space_group_name_H-M   'P 1'
#
loop_
_entity.id
_entity.type
_entity.pdbx_description
1 polymer ?
#
loop_
_entity_poly.entity_id
_entity_poly.type
_entity_poly.pdbx_seq_one_letter_code
_entity_poly.pdbx_strand_id
1 'polypeptide(L)' 'LGLQMARALARAGADLVITARKLESLDDSRRDLETFGHDVMPVALDVRVEDSIRTAVEAAAAA' A
#
# COMPACT_ATOMS: atom_id res chain seq x y z
N LEU A 1 -6.57 -9.78 -6.77
CA LEU A 1 -6.53 -8.74 -7.82
C LEU A 1 -5.59 -7.58 -7.45
N GLY A 2 -5.75 -6.96 -6.27
CA GLY A 2 -4.93 -5.81 -5.83
C GLY A 2 -3.41 -5.99 -5.99
N LEU A 3 -2.83 -7.08 -5.49
CA LEU A 3 -1.38 -7.33 -5.60
C LEU A 3 -0.88 -7.42 -7.06
N GLN A 4 -1.67 -7.99 -7.97
CA GLN A 4 -1.25 -8.06 -9.38
C GLN A 4 -1.21 -6.67 -10.03
N MET A 5 -2.14 -5.79 -9.66
CA MET A 5 -2.13 -4.38 -10.08
C MET A 5 -0.93 -3.64 -9.49
N ALA A 6 -0.68 -3.80 -8.19
CA ALA A 6 0.48 -3.22 -7.53
C ALA A 6 1.80 -3.64 -8.20
N ARG A 7 1.96 -4.92 -8.55
CA ARG A 7 3.13 -5.41 -9.29
C ARG A 7 3.29 -4.77 -10.67
N ALA A 8 2.18 -4.55 -11.39
CA ALA A 8 2.23 -3.90 -12.69
C ALA A 8 2.68 -2.44 -12.57
N LEU A 9 2.20 -1.73 -11.54
CA LEU A 9 2.59 -0.35 -11.25
C LEU A 9 4.04 -0.23 -10.78
N ALA A 10 4.49 -1.11 -9.87
CA ALA A 10 5.89 -1.16 -9.43
C ALA A 10 6.84 -1.39 -10.61
N ARG A 11 6.53 -2.34 -11.50
CA ARG A 11 7.31 -2.57 -12.73
C ARG A 11 7.32 -1.37 -13.69
N ALA A 12 6.30 -0.52 -13.62
CA ALA A 12 6.22 0.69 -14.44
C ALA A 12 6.97 1.88 -13.81
N GLY A 13 7.59 1.71 -12.65
CA GLY A 13 8.40 2.75 -12.01
C GLY A 13 7.72 3.49 -10.86
N ALA A 14 6.54 3.04 -10.41
CA ALA A 14 5.77 3.76 -9.40
C ALA A 14 6.15 3.36 -7.97
N ASP A 15 6.30 4.36 -7.11
CA ASP A 15 6.21 4.17 -5.66
C ASP A 15 4.76 3.91 -5.27
N LEU A 16 4.57 3.07 -4.24
CA LEU A 16 3.26 2.50 -3.93
C LEU A 16 2.88 2.73 -2.48
N VAL A 17 1.61 3.08 -2.28
CA VAL A 17 0.93 2.90 -1.00
C VAL A 17 0.01 1.69 -1.12
N ILE A 18 0.20 0.69 -0.26
CA ILE A 18 -0.66 -0.51 -0.21
C ILE A 18 -1.45 -0.51 1.09
N THR A 19 -2.72 -0.92 1.01
CA THR A 19 -3.63 -0.82 2.16
C THR A 19 -4.31 -2.14 2.50
N ALA A 20 -4.51 -2.35 3.80
CA ALA A 20 -5.30 -3.45 4.34
C ALA A 20 -5.78 -3.10 5.76
N ARG A 21 -6.77 -3.85 6.27
CA ARG A 21 -7.24 -3.69 7.66
C ARG A 21 -6.18 -4.04 8.71
N LYS A 22 -5.25 -4.92 8.36
CA LYS A 22 -4.16 -5.37 9.24
C LYS A 22 -2.82 -5.20 8.53
N LEU A 23 -1.91 -4.45 9.12
CA LEU A 23 -0.58 -4.20 8.54
C LEU A 23 0.24 -5.47 8.36
N GLU A 24 0.16 -6.43 9.29
CA GLU A 24 0.84 -7.73 9.21
C GLU A 24 0.51 -8.50 7.91
N SER A 25 -0.68 -8.29 7.34
CA SER A 25 -1.09 -8.95 6.09
C SER A 25 -0.42 -8.38 4.85
N LEU A 26 0.25 -7.22 4.97
CA LEU A 26 0.92 -6.54 3.87
C LEU A 26 2.41 -6.86 3.81
N ASP A 27 3.02 -7.50 4.82
CA ASP A 27 4.48 -7.66 4.89
C ASP A 27 5.06 -8.44 3.70
N ASP A 28 4.46 -9.57 3.33
CA ASP A 28 4.91 -10.35 2.18
C ASP A 28 4.70 -9.60 0.87
N SER A 29 3.58 -8.87 0.74
CA SER A 29 3.28 -8.07 -0.45
C SER A 29 4.24 -6.89 -0.57
N ARG A 30 4.57 -6.23 0.55
CA ARG A 30 5.52 -5.13 0.61
C ARG A 30 6.90 -5.60 0.16
N ARG A 31 7.43 -6.67 0.76
CA ARG A 31 8.74 -7.23 0.41
C ARG A 31 8.83 -7.61 -1.06
N ASP A 32 7.78 -8.25 -1.60
CA ASP A 32 7.70 -8.61 -3.01
C ASP A 32 7.72 -7.37 -3.93
N LEU A 33 7.00 -6.31 -3.56
CA LEU A 33 6.95 -5.07 -4.35
C LEU A 33 8.24 -4.24 -4.23
N GLU A 34 8.87 -4.20 -3.06
CA GLU A 34 10.16 -3.54 -2.82
C GLU A 34 11.28 -4.17 -3.69
N THR A 35 11.13 -5.42 -4.14
CA THR A 35 12.12 -6.04 -5.07
C THR A 35 12.22 -5.33 -6.42
N PHE A 36 11.23 -4.51 -6.79
CA PHE A 36 11.27 -3.71 -8.02
C PHE A 36 12.09 -2.41 -7.87
N GLY A 37 12.60 -2.10 -6.66
CA GLY A 37 13.48 -0.95 -6.43
C GLY A 37 12.76 0.37 -6.14
N HIS A 38 11.48 0.30 -5.77
CA HIS A 38 10.62 1.46 -5.46
C HIS A 38 10.15 1.41 -4.02
N ASP A 39 9.76 2.56 -3.48
CA ASP A 39 9.27 2.65 -2.11
C ASP A 39 7.84 2.10 -2.02
N VAL A 40 7.60 1.29 -0.98
CA VAL A 40 6.30 0.66 -0.74
C VAL A 40 5.86 0.91 0.70
N MET A 41 4.93 1.84 0.88
CA MET A 41 4.39 2.20 2.19
C MET A 41 3.11 1.40 2.51
N PRO A 42 3.12 0.55 3.55
CA PRO A 42 1.91 -0.10 4.02
C PRO A 42 1.10 0.84 4.93
N VAL A 43 -0.20 0.97 4.67
CA VAL A 43 -1.11 1.82 5.47
C VAL A 43 -2.34 1.03 5.91
N ALA A 44 -2.70 1.17 7.20
CA ALA A 44 -3.89 0.53 7.75
C ALA A 44 -5.16 1.25 7.26
N LEU A 45 -6.11 0.52 6.71
CA LEU A 45 -7.36 1.07 6.19
C LEU A 45 -8.52 0.07 6.29
N ASP A 46 -9.61 0.46 6.96
CA ASP A 46 -10.94 -0.11 6.75
C ASP A 46 -11.81 0.86 5.96
N VAL A 47 -12.04 0.57 4.69
CA VAL A 47 -12.86 1.38 3.77
C VAL A 47 -14.33 1.52 4.18
N ARG A 48 -14.76 0.80 5.21
CA ARG A 48 -16.13 0.89 5.76
C ARG A 48 -16.23 1.92 6.89
N VAL A 49 -15.11 2.52 7.31
CA VAL A 49 -15.03 3.49 8.41
C VAL A 49 -14.43 4.80 7.87
N GLU A 50 -15.21 5.88 7.86
CA GLU A 50 -14.79 7.17 7.28
C GLU A 50 -13.52 7.72 7.92
N ASP A 51 -13.42 7.72 9.25
CA ASP A 51 -12.23 8.17 9.98
C ASP A 51 -10.98 7.37 9.62
N SER A 52 -11.14 6.07 9.35
CA SER A 52 -10.04 5.23 8.87
C SER A 52 -9.56 5.65 7.48
N ILE A 53 -10.49 6.04 6.60
CA ILE A 53 -10.15 6.57 5.27
C ILE A 53 -9.39 7.88 5.40
N ARG A 54 -9.87 8.83 6.21
CA ARG A 54 -9.22 10.12 6.43
C ARG A 54 -7.80 9.94 6.95
N THR A 55 -7.63 9.13 7.99
CA THR A 55 -6.32 8.80 8.58
C THR A 55 -5.38 8.16 7.56
N ALA A 56 -5.88 7.21 6.75
CA ALA A 56 -5.07 6.54 5.75
C ALA A 56 -4.61 7.48 4.62
N VAL A 57 -5.48 8.40 4.18
CA VAL A 57 -5.15 9.40 3.16
C VAL A 57 -4.12 10.40 3.69
N GLU A 58 -4.26 10.86 4.94
CA GLU A 58 -3.27 11.74 5.58
C GLU A 58 -1.90 11.05 5.69
N ALA A 59 -1.87 9.78 6.10
CA ALA A 59 -0.63 9.01 6.16
C ALA A 59 0.01 8.84 4.78
N ALA A 60 -0.79 8.56 3.75
CA ALA A 60 -0.31 8.35 2.38
C ALA A 60 0.21 9.65 1.72
N ALA A 61 -0.38 10.80 2.05
CA ALA A 61 0.02 12.09 1.47
C ALA A 61 1.28 12.69 2.12
N ALA A 62 1.71 12.15 3.26
CA ALA A 62 2.89 12.61 4.00
C ALA A 62 4.17 11.84 3.67
N ALA A 63 4.08 10.80 2.83
CA ALA A 63 5.21 10.01 2.33
C ALA A 63 5.80 10.65 1.08
#